data_AF-A0A9D9PL44-F1
#
_entry.id   AF-A0A9D9PL44-F1
#
_cell.length_a   1.000
_cell.length_b   1.000
_cell.length_c   1.000
_cell.angle_alpha   90.00
_cell.angle_beta   90.00
_cell.angle_gamma   90.00
#
_symmetry.space_group_name_H-M   'P 1'
#
loop_
_entity.id
_entity.type
_entity.pdbx_description
1 polymer ?
#
loop_
_entity_poly.entity_id
_entity_poly.type
_entity_poly.pdbx_seq_one_letter_code
_entity_poly.pdbx_strand_id
1 'polypeptide(L)'
;MIIQPKTRGFICTTAHPEGCRKIVSESIEHAKAHKSECGAKKVLVIGASMGYGLSSRIAAAYSSGASTIGIIFDKEGSEKKPAS
;
A
#
# COMPACT_ATOMS: atom_id res chain seq x y z
N MET A 1 -4.74 2.13 -21.02
CA MET A 1 -3.55 1.78 -21.82
C MET A 1 -3.05 0.40 -21.39
N ILE A 2 -2.42 -0.39 -22.27
CA ILE A 2 -1.74 -1.63 -21.86
C ILE A 2 -0.43 -1.24 -21.16
N ILE A 3 -0.28 -1.58 -19.88
CA ILE A 3 0.89 -1.24 -19.07
C ILE A 3 1.82 -2.46 -19.00
N GLN A 4 3.05 -2.28 -19.48
CA GLN A 4 4.10 -3.31 -19.41
C GLN A 4 5.21 -2.88 -18.43
N PRO A 5 5.92 -3.84 -17.80
CA PRO A 5 7.08 -3.53 -16.97
C PRO A 5 8.17 -2.82 -17.77
N LYS A 6 8.69 -1.71 -17.24
CA LYS A 6 9.82 -0.98 -17.82
C LYS A 6 10.92 -0.83 -16.78
N THR A 7 11.79 -1.82 -16.71
CA THR A 7 12.83 -1.95 -15.69
C THR A 7 14.22 -1.60 -16.23
N ARG A 8 15.05 -0.99 -15.38
CA ARG A 8 16.48 -0.72 -15.60
C ARG A 8 17.22 -0.94 -14.28
N GLY A 9 17.95 -2.04 -14.16
CA GLY A 9 18.51 -2.46 -12.86
C GLY A 9 17.39 -2.65 -11.83
N PHE A 10 17.50 -1.95 -10.70
CA PHE A 10 16.50 -1.96 -9.62
C PHE A 10 15.38 -0.91 -9.78
N ILE A 11 15.36 -0.14 -10.87
CA ILE A 11 14.37 0.90 -11.11
C ILE A 11 13.29 0.38 -12.06
N CYS A 12 12.03 0.36 -11.63
CA CYS A 12 10.87 0.19 -12.50
C CYS A 12 10.19 1.55 -12.73
N THR A 13 9.95 1.92 -13.99
CA THR A 13 9.35 3.22 -14.36
C THR A 13 7.85 3.14 -14.65
N THR A 14 7.24 1.98 -14.42
CA THR A 14 5.81 1.72 -14.60
C THR A 14 5.24 0.98 -13.39
N ALA A 15 4.00 1.28 -13.02
CA ALA A 15 3.23 0.59 -11.98
C ALA A 15 1.88 0.15 -12.56
N HIS A 16 1.45 -1.09 -12.28
CA HIS A 16 0.20 -1.63 -12.78
C HIS A 16 -0.91 -1.47 -11.73
N PRO A 17 -1.94 -0.63 -11.93
CA PRO A 17 -2.89 -0.26 -10.88
C PRO A 17 -3.67 -1.46 -10.34
N GLU A 18 -4.13 -2.36 -11.22
CA GLU A 18 -4.83 -3.57 -10.78
C GLU A 18 -3.91 -4.55 -10.03
N GLY A 19 -2.61 -4.56 -10.35
CA GLY A 19 -1.64 -5.40 -9.67
C GLY A 19 -1.37 -4.87 -8.26
N CYS A 20 -1.17 -3.55 -8.14
CA CYS A 20 -1.04 -2.87 -6.85
C CYS A 20 -2.28 -3.11 -5.97
N ARG A 21 -3.50 -2.97 -6.53
CA ARG A 21 -4.74 -3.26 -5.81
C ARG A 21 -4.77 -4.70 -5.30
N LYS A 22 -4.42 -5.66 -6.15
CA LYS A 22 -4.40 -7.08 -5.77
C LYS A 22 -3.44 -7.36 -4.60
N ILE A 23 -2.21 -6.84 -4.66
CA ILE A 23 -1.22 -6.99 -3.57
C ILE A 23 -1.74 -6.42 -2.25
N VAL A 24 -2.37 -5.24 -2.28
CA VAL A 24 -2.98 -4.63 -1.09
C VAL A 24 -4.11 -5.50 -0.56
N SER A 25 -5.02 -5.97 -1.43
CA SER A 25 -6.12 -6.85 -1.02
C SER A 25 -5.62 -8.14 -0.36
N GLU A 26 -4.61 -8.79 -0.95
CA GLU A 26 -4.00 -10.00 -0.37
C GLU A 26 -3.37 -9.73 1.00
N SER A 27 -2.70 -8.58 1.15
CA SER A 27 -2.11 -8.15 2.42
C SER A 27 -3.18 -7.86 3.50
N ILE A 28 -4.31 -7.28 3.10
CA ILE A 28 -5.47 -7.04 3.98
C ILE A 28 -6.06 -8.37 4.45
N GLU A 29 -6.27 -9.32 3.56
CA GLU A 29 -6.79 -10.65 3.93
C GLU A 29 -5.82 -11.38 4.87
N HIS A 30 -4.51 -11.30 4.60
CA HIS A 30 -3.49 -11.81 5.52
C HIS A 30 -3.57 -11.14 6.90
N ALA A 31 -3.73 -9.81 6.96
CA ALA A 31 -3.85 -9.08 8.22
C ALA A 31 -5.11 -9.46 9.01
N LYS A 32 -6.25 -9.63 8.33
CA LYS A 32 -7.51 -10.07 8.97
C LYS A 32 -7.43 -11.47 9.58
N ALA A 33 -6.64 -12.36 8.97
CA ALA A 33 -6.38 -13.70 9.50
C ALA A 33 -5.54 -13.69 10.79
N HIS A 34 -4.77 -12.63 11.02
CA HIS A 34 -3.88 -12.47 12.19
C HIS A 34 -4.34 -11.30 13.06
N LYS A 35 -5.42 -11.50 13.82
CA LYS A 35 -5.97 -10.46 14.70
C LYS A 35 -5.03 -10.15 15.87
N SER A 36 -5.05 -8.88 16.30
CA SER A 36 -4.37 -8.41 17.51
C SER A 36 -5.40 -7.83 18.48
N GLU A 37 -5.46 -8.35 19.70
CA GLU A 37 -6.43 -7.93 20.71
C GLU A 37 -6.04 -6.63 21.42
N CYS A 38 -4.74 -6.28 21.44
CA CYS A 38 -4.21 -5.11 22.13
C CYS A 38 -3.46 -4.18 21.16
N GLY A 39 -4.22 -3.46 20.34
CA GLY A 39 -3.69 -2.52 19.35
C GLY A 39 -4.10 -1.07 19.59
N ALA A 40 -3.24 -0.15 19.13
CA ALA A 40 -3.52 1.28 19.16
C ALA A 40 -4.81 1.62 18.40
N LYS A 41 -5.62 2.55 18.93
CA LYS A 41 -6.92 2.90 18.33
C LYS A 41 -6.82 4.00 17.27
N LYS A 42 -5.79 4.84 17.33
CA LYS A 42 -5.52 5.93 16.38
C LYS A 42 -4.04 5.90 16.01
N VAL A 43 -3.72 5.82 14.72
CA VAL A 43 -2.35 5.66 14.23
C VAL A 43 -2.06 6.64 13.10
N LEU A 44 -0.96 7.38 13.23
CA LEU A 44 -0.36 8.16 12.15
C LEU A 44 0.81 7.37 11.57
N VAL A 45 0.82 7.19 10.24
CA VAL A 45 1.93 6.53 9.53
C VAL A 45 2.57 7.51 8.56
N ILE A 46 3.84 7.82 8.77
CA ILE A 46 4.65 8.64 7.86
C ILE A 46 5.41 7.70 6.92
N GLY A 47 5.14 7.78 5.62
CA GLY A 47 5.62 6.79 4.64
C GLY A 47 4.63 5.64 4.43
N ALA A 48 3.35 5.96 4.22
CA ALA A 48 2.27 4.98 4.25
C ALA A 48 1.94 4.28 2.91
N SER A 49 2.65 4.59 1.82
CA SER A 49 2.28 4.17 0.46
C SER A 49 2.87 2.83 0.01
N MET A 50 3.98 2.40 0.59
CA MET A 50 4.68 1.19 0.17
C MET A 50 5.49 0.53 1.30
N GLY A 51 6.00 -0.67 1.04
CA GLY A 51 6.91 -1.39 1.92
C GLY A 51 6.37 -1.56 3.35
N TYR A 52 7.26 -1.44 4.34
CA TYR A 52 6.88 -1.62 5.74
C TYR A 52 5.86 -0.60 6.24
N GLY A 53 5.89 0.65 5.77
CA GLY A 53 4.91 1.63 6.22
C GLY A 53 3.48 1.30 5.76
N LEU A 54 3.32 0.81 4.52
CA LEU A 54 2.04 0.26 4.06
C LEU A 54 1.62 -0.96 4.89
N SER A 55 2.52 -1.91 5.13
CA SER A 55 2.23 -3.10 5.95
C SER A 55 1.83 -2.74 7.37
N SER A 56 2.53 -1.80 8.01
CA SER A 56 2.17 -1.29 9.35
C SER A 56 0.81 -0.63 9.36
N ARG A 57 0.46 0.15 8.32
CA ARG A 57 -0.86 0.77 8.19
C ARG A 57 -1.97 -0.29 8.03
N ILE A 58 -1.73 -1.30 7.20
CA ILE A 58 -2.68 -2.41 6.99
C ILE A 58 -2.87 -3.19 8.29
N ALA A 59 -1.80 -3.56 8.99
CA ALA A 59 -1.91 -4.28 10.26
C ALA A 59 -2.63 -3.45 11.34
N ALA A 60 -2.33 -2.16 11.46
CA ALA A 60 -3.02 -1.27 12.37
C ALA A 60 -4.54 -1.21 12.07
N ALA A 61 -4.92 -1.05 10.80
CA ALA A 61 -6.32 -0.94 10.41
C ALA A 61 -7.07 -2.27 10.53
N TYR A 62 -6.52 -3.36 9.97
CA TYR A 62 -7.26 -4.60 9.74
C TYR A 62 -7.00 -5.70 10.77
N SER A 63 -5.84 -5.71 11.41
CA SER A 63 -5.57 -6.64 12.52
C SER A 63 -6.02 -6.08 13.87
N SER A 64 -5.91 -4.76 14.05
CA SER A 64 -6.15 -4.07 15.34
C SER A 64 -7.38 -3.15 15.38
N GLY A 65 -8.00 -2.87 14.24
CA GLY A 65 -9.19 -2.00 14.16
C GLY A 65 -8.89 -0.50 14.39
N ALA A 66 -7.67 -0.04 14.11
CA ALA A 66 -7.28 1.35 14.32
C ALA A 66 -7.83 2.30 13.23
N SER A 67 -8.19 3.52 13.60
CA SER A 67 -8.29 4.63 12.64
C SER A 67 -6.89 5.05 12.20
N THR A 68 -6.64 5.18 10.90
CA THR A 68 -5.30 5.51 10.37
C THR A 68 -5.28 6.78 9.53
N ILE A 69 -4.26 7.60 9.73
CA ILE A 69 -3.87 8.69 8.82
C ILE A 69 -2.52 8.32 8.22
N GLY A 70 -2.38 8.45 6.91
CA GLY A 70 -1.15 8.14 6.19
C GLY A 70 -0.60 9.37 5.48
N ILE A 71 0.70 9.63 5.65
CA ILE A 71 1.44 10.63 4.88
C ILE A 71 2.24 9.91 3.81
N ILE A 72 2.11 10.36 2.56
CA ILE A 72 2.76 9.78 1.38
C ILE A 72 3.33 10.89 0.50
N PHE A 73 4.26 10.53 -0.39
CA PHE A 73 4.83 11.44 -1.38
C PHE A 73 4.92 10.74 -2.73
N ASP A 74 3.77 10.30 -3.22
CA ASP A 74 3.64 9.59 -4.48
C ASP A 74 3.09 10.54 -5.55
N LYS A 75 3.22 10.16 -6.82
CA LYS A 75 2.68 10.90 -7.96
C LYS A 75 1.50 10.16 -8.57
N GLU A 76 0.38 10.87 -8.70
CA GLU A 76 -0.82 10.36 -9.36
C GLU A 76 -0.57 9.98 -10.82
N GLY A 77 -1.30 8.96 -11.26
CA GLY A 77 -1.36 8.57 -12.66
C GLY A 77 -2.17 9.57 -13.50
N SER A 78 -1.87 9.61 -14.79
CA SER A 78 -2.63 10.35 -15.80
C SER A 78 -3.00 9.42 -16.95
N GLU A 79 -3.84 9.87 -17.87
CA GLU A 79 -4.25 9.08 -19.04
C GLU A 79 -3.07 8.50 -19.84
N LYS A 80 -1.95 9.24 -19.90
CA LYS A 80 -0.76 8.88 -20.69
C LYS A 80 0.38 8.27 -19.88
N LYS A 81 0.32 8.30 -18.55
CA LYS A 81 1.42 7.86 -17.67
C LYS A 81 0.89 7.24 -16.37
N PRO A 82 1.30 6.00 -16.02
CA PRO A 82 0.98 5.41 -14.72
C PRO A 82 1.53 6.20 -13.53
N ALA A 83 0.94 5.98 -12.36
CA ALA A 83 1.41 6.53 -11.08
C ALA A 83 2.83 6.01 -10.74
N SER A 84 3.53 6.74 -9.86
CA SER A 84 4.88 6.39 -9.38
C SER A 84 5.10 6.82 -7.95
#